data_AF-A0A934HJE9-F1
#
_entry.id   AF-A0A934HJE9-F1
#
_cell.length_a   1.000
_cell.length_b   1.000
_cell.length_c   1.000
_cell.angle_alpha   90.00
_cell.angle_beta   90.00
_cell.angle_gamma   90.00
#
_symmetry.space_group_name_H-M   'P 1'
#
loop_
_entity.id
_entity.type
_entity.pdbx_description
1 polymer ?
#
loop_
_entity_poly.entity_id
_entity_poly.type
_entity_poly.pdbx_seq_one_letter_code
_entity_poly.pdbx_strand_id
1 'polypeptide(L)'
;MRKTPAILVIIFLISGLLLVLLALSGSSTGGNINAAEARAYIETATPTASAAMPAMPGMDDHAQEATAESTPSHDADHSEIPPTTDHGHAAGVDEDAAAHDADHGDSTPVLEADHIDTAAAAGEEAHGHDEAEDDGHGHGAPRIGYIGLEGEGTLDEQELEKFVERVQNDAYKKGDLDQFRFVVFGLFFAVTYVAFAKIKTGDLSNRLKNAIDWHTLGTASGIILIFLVIPSGVIITFYFMPTSTGVYSSVENMADQPVLAFFRNLHNWSSEIFMFLSLLHAARTVSTRTFLGKRKLIWVLGALAFVVSWIAFLSGTFMRGDQEALEGFEHMMYSFSLVPLGRTISDFFTGEFTLMKLTALHVGVTIFIIALTVTLHVLMRKVHVLVTRRWKKAVAYSLALTLFLVVQSVLMEAPFVRGLESGPTVSGIEATKPPWPIYFLIQGENWFGANAMVAILAVAFIPLIIFPYVVEFLPLSPAKKARAGEFLFYAGVFLMIVVSYIAAAGEIQAHIFM
;
A
#
# COMPACT_ATOMS: atom_id res chain seq x y z
N MET A 1 2.36 42.00 -26.88
CA MET A 1 1.80 40.62 -26.91
C MET A 1 1.18 40.30 -25.55
N ARG A 2 -0.09 39.83 -25.48
CA ARG A 2 -0.80 39.66 -24.18
C ARG A 2 -1.99 38.67 -24.16
N LYS A 3 -2.15 37.77 -25.15
CA LYS A 3 -3.33 36.89 -25.31
C LYS A 3 -3.18 35.42 -24.85
N THR A 4 -1.95 34.93 -24.65
CA THR A 4 -1.64 33.50 -24.43
C THR A 4 -2.44 32.77 -23.34
N PRO A 5 -2.68 33.31 -22.12
CA PRO A 5 -3.31 32.53 -21.05
C PRO A 5 -4.81 32.26 -21.27
N ALA A 6 -5.50 33.07 -22.10
CA ALA A 6 -6.90 32.81 -22.41
C ALA A 6 -7.06 31.62 -23.37
N ILE A 7 -6.17 31.52 -24.36
CA ILE A 7 -6.19 30.44 -25.36
C ILE A 7 -5.90 29.10 -24.67
N LEU A 8 -4.90 29.04 -23.78
CA LEU A 8 -4.59 27.82 -23.04
C LEU A 8 -5.74 27.37 -22.11
N VAL A 9 -6.46 28.30 -21.46
CA VAL A 9 -7.65 27.94 -20.64
C VAL A 9 -8.81 27.45 -21.52
N ILE A 10 -9.02 28.07 -22.69
CA ILE A 10 -10.05 27.62 -23.64
C ILE A 10 -9.71 26.23 -24.17
N ILE A 11 -8.45 25.95 -24.52
CA ILE A 11 -7.98 24.61 -24.89
C ILE A 11 -8.21 23.63 -23.73
N PHE A 12 -7.80 23.96 -22.51
CA PHE A 12 -7.95 23.06 -21.35
C PHE A 12 -9.42 22.69 -21.06
N LEU A 13 -10.33 23.67 -21.16
CA LEU A 13 -11.77 23.44 -20.97
C LEU A 13 -12.43 22.71 -22.15
N ILE A 14 -12.02 23.00 -23.40
CA ILE A 14 -12.52 22.28 -24.58
C ILE A 14 -11.98 20.86 -24.62
N SER A 15 -10.71 20.62 -24.31
CA SER A 15 -10.14 19.26 -24.21
C SER A 15 -10.80 18.44 -23.11
N GLY A 16 -11.06 19.04 -21.92
CA GLY A 16 -11.81 18.37 -20.87
C GLY A 16 -13.25 18.03 -21.29
N LEU A 17 -13.96 18.97 -21.93
CA LEU A 17 -15.31 18.73 -22.43
C LEU A 17 -15.36 17.73 -23.60
N LEU A 18 -14.36 17.75 -24.47
CA LEU A 18 -14.24 16.82 -25.60
C LEU A 18 -13.90 15.42 -25.13
N LEU A 19 -13.05 15.26 -24.11
CA LEU A 19 -12.81 13.97 -23.44
C LEU A 19 -14.09 13.43 -22.79
N VAL A 20 -14.89 14.27 -22.13
CA VAL A 20 -16.22 13.87 -21.59
C VAL A 20 -17.17 13.41 -22.71
N LEU A 21 -17.21 14.13 -23.84
CA LEU A 21 -18.07 13.77 -24.96
C LEU A 21 -17.57 12.52 -25.72
N LEU A 22 -16.27 12.27 -25.74
CA LEU A 22 -15.68 11.05 -26.30
C LEU A 22 -15.95 9.85 -25.38
N ALA A 23 -15.76 9.99 -24.06
CA ALA A 23 -16.08 8.97 -23.07
C ALA A 23 -17.55 8.52 -23.15
N LEU A 24 -18.48 9.48 -23.32
CA LEU A 24 -19.91 9.22 -23.53
C LEU A 24 -20.26 8.62 -24.91
N SER A 25 -19.28 8.31 -25.76
CA SER A 25 -19.48 7.77 -27.12
C SER A 25 -18.73 6.46 -27.41
N GLY A 26 -17.82 6.03 -26.52
CA GLY A 26 -16.97 4.86 -26.72
C GLY A 26 -17.48 3.62 -26.01
N SER A 27 -18.24 2.78 -26.70
CA SER A 27 -18.48 1.38 -26.28
C SER A 27 -17.41 0.47 -26.91
N SER A 28 -16.33 0.21 -26.18
CA SER A 28 -15.26 -0.71 -26.62
C SER A 28 -15.70 -2.16 -26.47
N THR A 29 -15.70 -2.89 -27.59
CA THR A 29 -15.72 -4.36 -27.60
C THR A 29 -14.28 -4.84 -27.49
N GLY A 30 -13.81 -5.08 -26.27
CA GLY A 30 -12.47 -5.58 -25.98
C GLY A 30 -12.34 -7.09 -26.24
N GLY A 31 -11.11 -7.55 -26.46
CA GLY A 31 -10.79 -8.98 -26.48
C GLY A 31 -10.41 -9.47 -25.08
N ASN A 32 -11.01 -10.57 -24.62
CA ASN A 32 -10.56 -11.22 -23.39
C ASN A 32 -9.24 -11.96 -23.66
N ILE A 33 -8.29 -11.87 -22.72
CA ILE A 33 -7.20 -12.87 -22.62
C ILE A 33 -7.89 -14.20 -22.32
N ASN A 34 -7.61 -15.22 -23.12
CA ASN A 34 -8.32 -16.50 -23.00
C ASN A 34 -7.59 -17.48 -22.08
N ALA A 35 -8.30 -18.50 -21.58
CA ALA A 35 -7.76 -19.46 -20.63
C ALA A 35 -6.51 -20.20 -21.13
N ALA A 36 -6.39 -20.44 -22.44
CA ALA A 36 -5.22 -21.10 -23.02
C ALA A 36 -3.97 -20.20 -23.03
N GLU A 37 -4.11 -18.88 -23.09
CA GLU A 37 -2.98 -17.94 -22.96
C GLU A 37 -2.45 -17.91 -21.51
N ALA A 38 -3.35 -17.82 -20.52
CA ALA A 38 -2.99 -17.93 -19.11
C ALA A 38 -2.39 -19.31 -18.76
N ARG A 39 -2.98 -20.39 -19.28
CA ARG A 39 -2.51 -21.77 -19.07
C ARG A 39 -1.14 -22.04 -19.71
N ALA A 40 -0.88 -21.53 -20.92
CA ALA A 40 0.42 -21.66 -21.57
C ALA A 40 1.56 -21.02 -20.75
N TYR A 41 1.28 -19.94 -20.02
CA TYR A 41 2.21 -19.38 -19.05
C TYR A 41 2.39 -20.28 -17.82
N ILE A 42 1.30 -20.74 -17.18
CA ILE A 42 1.37 -21.61 -15.99
C ILE A 42 2.14 -22.91 -16.27
N GLU A 43 1.96 -23.51 -17.46
CA GLU A 43 2.67 -24.72 -17.88
C GLU A 43 4.15 -24.48 -18.20
N THR A 44 4.54 -23.27 -18.64
CA THR A 44 5.96 -22.93 -18.91
C THR A 44 6.70 -22.35 -17.69
N ALA A 45 5.99 -21.71 -16.76
CA ALA A 45 6.49 -21.30 -15.45
C ALA A 45 6.69 -22.48 -14.47
N THR A 46 6.23 -23.68 -14.84
CA THR A 46 6.47 -24.93 -14.12
C THR A 46 7.68 -25.65 -14.73
N PRO A 47 8.87 -25.63 -14.09
CA PRO A 47 10.07 -26.21 -14.67
C PRO A 47 9.97 -27.74 -14.76
N THR A 48 9.81 -28.27 -15.97
CA THR A 48 9.84 -29.71 -16.21
C THR A 48 11.22 -30.28 -15.87
N ALA A 49 11.28 -31.16 -14.86
CA ALA A 49 12.51 -31.71 -14.33
C ALA A 49 13.15 -32.79 -15.23
N SER A 50 13.49 -32.44 -16.48
CA SER A 50 14.26 -33.31 -17.39
C SER A 50 14.98 -32.51 -18.49
N ALA A 51 16.09 -31.87 -18.11
CA ALA A 51 17.01 -31.21 -19.05
C ALA A 51 18.46 -31.33 -18.56
N ALA A 52 19.01 -32.54 -18.60
CA ALA A 52 20.40 -32.78 -18.22
C ALA A 52 21.38 -32.05 -19.16
N MET A 53 22.20 -31.15 -18.62
CA MET A 53 23.27 -30.50 -19.40
C MET A 53 24.37 -31.52 -19.76
N PRO A 54 24.93 -31.45 -20.97
CA PRO A 54 26.06 -32.30 -21.37
C PRO A 54 27.34 -31.90 -20.64
N ALA A 55 28.13 -32.87 -20.21
CA ALA A 55 29.43 -32.63 -19.60
C ALA A 55 30.43 -32.04 -20.61
N MET A 56 31.08 -30.94 -20.25
CA MET A 56 32.15 -30.31 -21.04
C MET A 56 33.52 -30.82 -20.57
N PRO A 57 34.43 -31.19 -21.49
CA PRO A 57 35.68 -31.87 -21.12
C PRO A 57 36.88 -30.94 -20.91
N GLY A 58 37.73 -31.32 -19.94
CA GLY A 58 39.19 -31.15 -20.00
C GLY A 58 39.77 -29.76 -19.68
N MET A 59 40.39 -29.65 -18.49
CA MET A 59 41.62 -28.88 -18.32
C MET A 59 42.41 -29.42 -17.13
N ASP A 60 43.54 -30.04 -17.41
CA ASP A 60 44.38 -30.74 -16.42
C ASP A 60 45.46 -29.84 -15.78
N ASP A 61 46.07 -30.36 -14.71
CA ASP A 61 47.36 -30.01 -14.13
C ASP A 61 47.72 -28.54 -13.84
N HIS A 62 47.80 -28.24 -12.53
CA HIS A 62 49.11 -27.93 -11.93
C HIS A 62 49.13 -28.30 -10.44
N ALA A 63 50.13 -29.07 -10.01
CA ALA A 63 50.31 -29.49 -8.61
C ALA A 63 51.79 -29.39 -8.20
N GLN A 64 52.06 -28.80 -7.02
CA GLN A 64 53.30 -28.80 -6.22
C GLN A 64 53.11 -27.83 -5.02
N GLU A 65 53.63 -28.01 -3.80
CA GLU A 65 54.26 -29.18 -3.16
C GLU A 65 54.37 -28.98 -1.62
N ALA A 66 54.06 -30.01 -0.81
CA ALA A 66 54.49 -30.23 0.61
C ALA A 66 54.18 -29.13 1.67
N THR A 67 54.35 -29.31 3.00
CA THR A 67 54.86 -30.40 3.89
C THR A 67 53.88 -30.67 5.06
N ALA A 68 54.11 -31.72 5.87
CA ALA A 68 53.25 -32.13 7.00
C ALA A 68 54.03 -32.37 8.32
N GLU A 69 53.33 -32.24 9.46
CA GLU A 69 53.65 -32.68 10.85
C GLU A 69 52.43 -32.30 11.75
N SER A 70 52.08 -32.91 12.90
CA SER A 70 52.19 -34.28 13.46
C SER A 70 51.41 -34.34 14.81
N THR A 71 50.70 -35.43 15.12
CA THR A 71 49.97 -35.70 16.41
C THR A 71 50.85 -36.57 17.37
N PRO A 72 50.44 -37.13 18.57
CA PRO A 72 49.11 -37.25 19.24
C PRO A 72 49.07 -37.19 20.82
N SER A 73 47.92 -37.58 21.43
CA SER A 73 47.69 -38.07 22.84
C SER A 73 47.76 -37.04 24.00
N HIS A 74 47.20 -37.21 25.22
CA HIS A 74 46.47 -38.28 25.99
C HIS A 74 45.45 -37.56 26.94
N ASP A 75 44.19 -37.99 27.16
CA ASP A 75 43.59 -39.00 28.09
C ASP A 75 43.29 -38.60 29.57
N ALA A 76 42.19 -39.20 30.10
CA ALA A 76 41.64 -39.22 31.47
C ALA A 76 41.04 -37.91 32.08
N ASP A 77 40.05 -37.85 32.99
CA ASP A 77 38.88 -38.65 33.50
C ASP A 77 38.67 -38.41 35.03
N HIS A 78 37.44 -38.65 35.52
CA HIS A 78 36.95 -38.81 36.92
C HIS A 78 36.44 -37.62 37.80
N SER A 79 35.15 -37.78 38.17
CA SER A 79 34.53 -37.67 39.52
C SER A 79 34.36 -36.34 40.30
N GLU A 80 33.11 -35.86 40.34
CA GLU A 80 32.20 -35.81 41.53
C GLU A 80 32.55 -35.05 42.86
N ILE A 81 31.72 -34.02 43.18
CA ILE A 81 30.86 -33.87 44.42
C ILE A 81 31.52 -33.58 45.81
N PRO A 82 30.90 -32.80 46.77
CA PRO A 82 29.82 -31.78 46.69
C PRO A 82 30.02 -30.56 47.69
N PRO A 83 29.09 -30.02 48.55
CA PRO A 83 29.11 -28.59 48.96
C PRO A 83 29.03 -28.30 50.48
N THR A 84 28.87 -27.02 50.87
CA THR A 84 28.35 -26.47 52.17
C THR A 84 28.39 -24.91 52.08
N THR A 85 27.86 -24.08 52.99
CA THR A 85 26.48 -23.75 53.45
C THR A 85 26.58 -22.59 54.47
N ASP A 86 25.74 -21.56 54.31
CA ASP A 86 25.13 -20.71 55.36
C ASP A 86 25.88 -19.50 56.04
N HIS A 87 25.06 -18.65 56.69
CA HIS A 87 25.27 -17.47 57.56
C HIS A 87 25.38 -16.09 56.87
N GLY A 88 24.71 -15.00 57.30
CA GLY A 88 23.63 -14.84 58.31
C GLY A 88 23.40 -13.38 58.78
N HIS A 89 22.35 -13.14 59.61
CA HIS A 89 22.03 -11.90 60.41
C HIS A 89 21.61 -10.59 59.68
N ALA A 90 20.90 -9.61 60.28
CA ALA A 90 19.92 -9.55 61.40
C ALA A 90 19.29 -8.12 61.59
N ALA A 91 18.12 -8.03 62.27
CA ALA A 91 17.39 -6.83 62.77
C ALA A 91 16.88 -5.79 61.73
N GLY A 92 15.73 -5.10 61.87
CA GLY A 92 14.62 -5.05 62.86
C GLY A 92 13.49 -4.13 62.29
N VAL A 93 12.64 -3.33 62.96
CA VAL A 93 12.35 -2.95 64.38
C VAL A 93 10.93 -2.28 64.41
N ASP A 94 10.05 -2.58 65.39
CA ASP A 94 8.85 -1.85 65.96
C ASP A 94 7.77 -1.18 65.04
N GLU A 95 6.51 -0.90 65.42
CA GLU A 95 5.46 -1.55 66.26
C GLU A 95 4.06 -0.89 65.91
N ASP A 96 2.99 -1.12 66.71
CA ASP A 96 1.62 -0.52 66.67
C ASP A 96 0.68 -0.79 65.45
N ALA A 97 -0.67 -0.78 65.55
CA ALA A 97 -1.62 -1.05 66.66
C ALA A 97 -3.10 -1.10 66.18
N ALA A 98 -3.98 -1.64 67.04
CA ALA A 98 -5.45 -1.51 67.08
C ALA A 98 -6.34 -2.42 66.19
N ALA A 99 -7.50 -2.78 66.74
CA ALA A 99 -8.55 -3.64 66.16
C ALA A 99 -9.94 -3.16 66.62
N HIS A 100 -11.04 -3.64 66.01
CA HIS A 100 -12.36 -3.69 66.66
C HIS A 100 -13.34 -4.67 65.97
N ASP A 101 -13.93 -5.54 66.80
CA ASP A 101 -15.24 -6.21 66.71
C ASP A 101 -15.62 -7.07 65.48
N ALA A 102 -16.75 -7.77 65.62
CA ALA A 102 -17.04 -9.05 64.96
C ALA A 102 -18.55 -9.33 64.80
N ASP A 103 -18.84 -10.54 64.29
CA ASP A 103 -20.12 -11.26 64.29
C ASP A 103 -21.22 -10.82 63.29
N HIS A 104 -21.39 -11.60 62.21
CA HIS A 104 -22.60 -12.42 62.02
C HIS A 104 -22.56 -13.33 60.76
N GLY A 105 -22.85 -14.62 60.99
CA GLY A 105 -23.92 -15.33 60.26
C GLY A 105 -23.70 -15.86 58.83
N ASP A 106 -23.30 -17.14 58.76
CA ASP A 106 -24.06 -18.24 58.10
C ASP A 106 -23.74 -18.75 56.67
N SER A 107 -24.02 -20.06 56.52
CA SER A 107 -24.29 -20.91 55.35
C SER A 107 -23.38 -20.90 54.09
N THR A 108 -22.42 -21.83 54.09
CA THR A 108 -22.05 -22.62 52.90
C THR A 108 -22.85 -23.93 52.85
N PRO A 109 -23.03 -24.53 51.67
CA PRO A 109 -22.79 -25.99 51.58
C PRO A 109 -21.88 -26.38 50.40
N VAL A 110 -21.22 -27.53 50.59
CA VAL A 110 -20.47 -28.30 49.57
C VAL A 110 -21.39 -29.40 49.00
N LEU A 111 -21.10 -29.88 47.79
CA LEU A 111 -21.20 -31.26 47.25
C LEU A 111 -20.87 -31.12 45.73
N GLU A 112 -19.80 -31.69 45.17
CA GLU A 112 -19.42 -33.13 45.07
C GLU A 112 -20.23 -33.86 43.99
N ALA A 113 -19.56 -34.75 43.25
CA ALA A 113 -20.06 -35.35 42.01
C ALA A 113 -20.14 -36.88 42.13
N ASP A 114 -20.91 -37.53 41.25
CA ASP A 114 -20.67 -38.95 40.92
C ASP A 114 -21.16 -39.35 39.51
N HIS A 115 -20.71 -40.52 39.06
CA HIS A 115 -20.84 -41.09 37.71
C HIS A 115 -22.10 -41.96 37.50
N ILE A 116 -22.37 -42.32 36.23
CA ILE A 116 -22.58 -43.70 35.71
C ILE A 116 -22.58 -43.61 34.16
N ASP A 117 -21.79 -44.32 33.34
CA ASP A 117 -21.48 -45.76 33.14
C ASP A 117 -22.56 -46.57 32.37
N THR A 118 -22.26 -47.50 31.43
CA THR A 118 -21.04 -47.83 30.66
C THR A 118 -21.39 -48.70 29.42
N ALA A 119 -20.37 -49.05 28.62
CA ALA A 119 -20.15 -50.34 27.93
C ALA A 119 -20.44 -50.48 26.42
N ALA A 120 -19.77 -51.39 25.67
CA ALA A 120 -18.38 -51.90 25.74
C ALA A 120 -18.10 -52.79 24.50
N ALA A 121 -16.93 -52.65 23.88
CA ALA A 121 -16.38 -53.55 22.86
C ALA A 121 -14.84 -53.58 22.99
N ALA A 122 -14.15 -54.52 22.31
CA ALA A 122 -12.71 -54.75 22.50
C ALA A 122 -12.02 -55.35 21.26
N GLY A 123 -10.69 -55.24 21.22
CA GLY A 123 -9.78 -55.69 20.14
C GLY A 123 -9.28 -54.51 19.28
N GLU A 124 -8.00 -54.39 18.94
CA GLU A 124 -6.83 -55.23 19.27
C GLU A 124 -5.53 -54.38 19.24
N GLU A 125 -4.42 -54.87 19.78
CA GLU A 125 -3.19 -54.09 20.02
C GLU A 125 -2.21 -54.06 18.82
N ALA A 126 -1.51 -52.93 18.62
CA ALA A 126 -0.17 -52.90 18.03
C ALA A 126 0.58 -51.60 18.42
N HIS A 127 1.81 -51.72 18.91
CA HIS A 127 2.74 -50.59 19.04
C HIS A 127 3.57 -50.43 17.76
N GLY A 128 3.79 -49.19 17.33
CA GLY A 128 4.78 -48.81 16.33
C GLY A 128 5.29 -47.39 16.61
N HIS A 129 6.59 -47.26 16.89
CA HIS A 129 7.30 -46.01 16.64
C HIS A 129 7.86 -46.13 15.22
N ASP A 130 7.50 -45.20 14.35
CA ASP A 130 8.26 -44.91 13.14
C ASP A 130 8.58 -43.40 13.16
N GLU A 131 9.76 -43.08 12.65
CA GLU A 131 10.35 -41.75 12.73
C GLU A 131 9.80 -40.86 11.60
N ALA A 132 9.62 -39.57 11.87
CA ALA A 132 9.26 -38.61 10.83
C ALA A 132 10.51 -38.33 9.97
N GLU A 133 10.55 -38.88 8.76
CA GLU A 133 11.63 -38.60 7.81
C GLU A 133 11.63 -37.11 7.41
N ASP A 134 12.79 -36.47 7.50
CA ASP A 134 13.05 -35.08 7.11
C ASP A 134 13.32 -35.02 5.60
N ASP A 135 12.27 -34.94 4.77
CA ASP A 135 12.37 -34.88 3.31
C ASP A 135 12.69 -33.45 2.80
N GLY A 136 13.83 -32.93 3.25
CA GLY A 136 14.37 -31.66 2.78
C GLY A 136 14.62 -31.60 1.26
N HIS A 137 14.69 -30.36 0.74
CA HIS A 137 14.99 -29.96 -0.65
C HIS A 137 13.82 -29.69 -1.62
N GLY A 138 12.77 -29.01 -1.15
CA GLY A 138 11.84 -28.24 -2.00
C GLY A 138 12.42 -26.93 -2.57
N HIS A 139 13.63 -26.91 -3.15
CA HIS A 139 14.23 -25.71 -3.75
C HIS A 139 13.64 -25.38 -5.14
N GLY A 140 12.38 -24.92 -5.15
CA GLY A 140 11.84 -24.18 -6.28
C GLY A 140 12.60 -22.87 -6.52
N ALA A 141 12.48 -22.30 -7.73
CA ALA A 141 12.89 -20.92 -7.97
C ALA A 141 12.14 -19.98 -7.02
N PRO A 142 12.72 -18.82 -6.62
CA PRO A 142 12.07 -17.90 -5.68
C PRO A 142 10.84 -17.25 -6.33
N ARG A 143 9.70 -17.93 -6.24
CA ARG A 143 8.37 -17.34 -6.45
C ARG A 143 8.22 -16.18 -5.48
N ILE A 144 7.46 -15.16 -5.86
CA ILE A 144 7.16 -14.00 -5.01
C ILE A 144 5.99 -14.38 -4.06
N GLY A 145 6.08 -15.61 -3.51
CA GLY A 145 5.08 -16.29 -2.70
C GLY A 145 4.91 -15.57 -1.36
N TYR A 146 3.91 -14.71 -1.33
CA TYR A 146 3.70 -13.76 -0.24
C TYR A 146 2.29 -13.87 0.36
N ILE A 147 1.29 -13.98 -0.49
CA ILE A 147 -0.11 -14.21 -0.13
C ILE A 147 -0.35 -15.71 -0.22
N GLY A 148 -1.05 -16.27 0.78
CA GLY A 148 -1.17 -17.72 0.93
C GLY A 148 -2.07 -18.37 -0.12
N LEU A 149 -1.81 -19.66 -0.37
CA LEU A 149 -2.55 -20.51 -1.29
C LEU A 149 -2.52 -19.97 -2.73
N GLU A 150 -1.32 -20.02 -3.34
CA GLU A 150 -1.24 -20.56 -4.70
C GLU A 150 -2.02 -21.89 -4.69
N GLY A 151 -3.03 -22.04 -5.55
CA GLY A 151 -4.01 -23.13 -5.43
C GLY A 151 -3.35 -24.51 -5.27
N GLU A 152 -3.77 -25.27 -4.24
CA GLU A 152 -3.18 -26.58 -3.91
C GLU A 152 -3.61 -27.67 -4.91
N GLY A 153 -3.02 -27.62 -6.09
CA GLY A 153 -3.28 -28.53 -7.21
C GLY A 153 -3.43 -27.78 -8.53
N THR A 154 -3.53 -28.53 -9.63
CA THR A 154 -3.92 -27.96 -10.92
C THR A 154 -5.40 -27.57 -10.88
N LEU A 155 -5.68 -26.26 -10.81
CA LEU A 155 -7.03 -25.72 -10.98
C LEU A 155 -7.66 -26.26 -12.28
N ASP A 156 -8.95 -26.55 -12.27
CA ASP A 156 -9.66 -26.89 -13.50
C ASP A 156 -9.63 -25.69 -14.46
N GLU A 157 -9.45 -25.97 -15.76
CA GLU A 157 -9.31 -24.91 -16.77
C GLU A 157 -10.57 -24.03 -16.84
N GLN A 158 -11.75 -24.60 -16.57
CA GLN A 158 -12.99 -23.82 -16.51
C GLN A 158 -13.22 -23.14 -15.15
N GLU A 159 -12.52 -23.53 -14.08
CA GLU A 159 -12.53 -22.81 -12.81
C GLU A 159 -11.65 -21.56 -12.93
N LEU A 160 -10.45 -21.72 -13.50
CA LEU A 160 -9.53 -20.63 -13.81
C LEU A 160 -10.12 -19.64 -14.82
N GLU A 161 -10.75 -20.12 -15.91
CA GLU A 161 -11.41 -19.24 -16.88
C GLU A 161 -12.49 -18.37 -16.24
N LYS A 162 -13.37 -18.97 -15.41
CA LYS A 162 -14.43 -18.26 -14.69
C LYS A 162 -13.87 -17.32 -13.62
N PHE A 163 -12.72 -17.63 -13.02
CA PHE A 163 -12.02 -16.73 -12.11
C PHE A 163 -11.52 -15.49 -12.85
N VAL A 164 -10.72 -15.69 -13.91
CA VAL A 164 -10.14 -14.61 -14.72
C VAL A 164 -11.24 -13.75 -15.33
N GLU A 165 -12.28 -14.36 -15.92
CA GLU A 165 -13.43 -13.62 -16.46
C GLU A 165 -14.11 -12.76 -15.39
N ARG A 166 -14.37 -13.30 -14.19
CA ARG A 166 -15.00 -12.55 -13.09
C ARG A 166 -14.13 -11.38 -12.64
N VAL A 167 -12.86 -11.63 -12.38
CA VAL A 167 -11.90 -10.64 -11.86
C VAL A 167 -11.67 -9.53 -12.89
N GLN A 168 -11.49 -9.87 -14.17
CA GLN A 168 -11.37 -8.89 -15.25
C GLN A 168 -12.66 -8.07 -15.42
N ASN A 169 -13.84 -8.70 -15.37
CA ASN A 169 -15.11 -7.97 -15.44
C ASN A 169 -15.26 -6.93 -14.33
N ASP A 170 -14.88 -7.25 -13.08
CA ASP A 170 -14.92 -6.30 -11.97
C ASP A 170 -13.80 -5.24 -12.07
N ALA A 171 -12.63 -5.60 -12.59
CA ALA A 171 -11.55 -4.67 -12.89
C ALA A 171 -11.95 -3.65 -13.98
N TYR A 172 -12.65 -4.05 -15.05
CA TYR A 172 -13.13 -3.13 -16.07
C TYR A 172 -14.22 -2.17 -15.52
N LYS A 173 -15.18 -2.66 -14.70
CA LYS A 173 -16.16 -1.80 -14.01
C LYS A 173 -15.47 -0.76 -13.10
N LYS A 174 -14.38 -1.15 -12.43
CA LYS A 174 -13.52 -0.24 -11.65
C LYS A 174 -12.82 0.77 -12.56
N GLY A 175 -12.32 0.34 -13.73
CA GLY A 175 -11.74 1.19 -14.76
C GLY A 175 -12.68 2.30 -15.24
N ASP A 176 -13.94 1.97 -15.55
CA ASP A 176 -14.97 2.95 -15.93
C ASP A 176 -15.23 3.99 -14.83
N LEU A 177 -15.28 3.55 -13.57
CA LEU A 177 -15.45 4.44 -12.42
C LEU A 177 -14.21 5.34 -12.22
N ASP A 178 -13.01 4.80 -12.40
CA ASP A 178 -11.75 5.55 -12.30
C ASP A 178 -11.57 6.54 -13.47
N GLN A 179 -12.02 6.21 -14.68
CA GLN A 179 -12.16 7.17 -15.78
C GLN A 179 -13.00 8.38 -15.39
N PHE A 180 -14.19 8.15 -14.83
CA PHE A 180 -15.06 9.23 -14.34
C PHE A 180 -14.39 10.04 -13.22
N ARG A 181 -13.70 9.38 -12.29
CA ARG A 181 -12.90 10.03 -11.24
C ARG A 181 -11.81 10.92 -11.84
N PHE A 182 -11.08 10.48 -12.87
CA PHE A 182 -10.04 11.29 -13.53
C PHE A 182 -10.60 12.56 -14.21
N VAL A 183 -11.77 12.47 -14.85
CA VAL A 183 -12.50 13.65 -15.35
C VAL A 183 -12.80 14.62 -14.21
N VAL A 184 -13.37 14.13 -13.11
CA VAL A 184 -13.72 14.95 -11.93
C VAL A 184 -12.47 15.58 -11.30
N PHE A 185 -11.38 14.83 -11.14
CA PHE A 185 -10.09 15.35 -10.67
C PHE A 185 -9.56 16.46 -11.57
N GLY A 186 -9.57 16.24 -12.90
CA GLY A 186 -9.18 17.24 -13.89
C GLY A 186 -9.98 18.55 -13.78
N LEU A 187 -11.29 18.45 -13.54
CA LEU A 187 -12.15 19.61 -13.28
C LEU A 187 -11.76 20.33 -11.97
N PHE A 188 -11.49 19.61 -10.88
CA PHE A 188 -11.02 20.24 -9.63
C PHE A 188 -9.69 20.97 -9.78
N PHE A 189 -8.72 20.41 -10.52
CA PHE A 189 -7.47 21.10 -10.84
C PHE A 189 -7.71 22.33 -11.73
N ALA A 190 -8.57 22.22 -12.76
CA ALA A 190 -8.93 23.33 -13.63
C ALA A 190 -9.60 24.48 -12.85
N VAL A 191 -10.55 24.19 -11.96
CA VAL A 191 -11.19 25.18 -11.09
C VAL A 191 -10.18 25.80 -10.12
N THR A 192 -9.26 25.02 -9.56
CA THR A 192 -8.18 25.52 -8.68
C THR A 192 -7.22 26.46 -9.44
N TYR A 193 -6.93 26.18 -10.71
CA TYR A 193 -6.18 27.09 -11.58
C TYR A 193 -6.96 28.39 -11.85
N VAL A 194 -8.19 28.28 -12.35
CA VAL A 194 -9.06 29.44 -12.71
C VAL A 194 -9.36 30.31 -11.50
N ALA A 195 -9.46 29.73 -10.29
CA ALA A 195 -9.61 30.47 -9.05
C ALA A 195 -8.47 31.48 -8.83
N PHE A 196 -7.22 31.19 -9.19
CA PHE A 196 -6.09 32.12 -8.99
C PHE A 196 -5.54 32.76 -10.28
N ALA A 197 -5.96 32.29 -11.45
CA ALA A 197 -5.57 32.84 -12.74
C ALA A 197 -5.98 34.31 -12.90
N LYS A 198 -5.05 35.16 -13.38
CA LYS A 198 -5.30 36.58 -13.66
C LYS A 198 -5.99 36.80 -15.01
N ILE A 199 -7.14 36.18 -15.21
CA ILE A 199 -7.95 36.31 -16.43
C ILE A 199 -8.77 37.61 -16.37
N LYS A 200 -9.05 38.21 -17.53
CA LYS A 200 -9.91 39.40 -17.67
C LYS A 200 -11.41 39.10 -17.74
N THR A 201 -11.82 37.83 -17.79
CA THR A 201 -13.23 37.44 -17.73
C THR A 201 -13.83 37.90 -16.40
N GLY A 202 -14.93 38.65 -16.48
CA GLY A 202 -15.52 39.34 -15.34
C GLY A 202 -15.90 38.39 -14.21
N ASP A 203 -15.52 38.77 -12.99
CA ASP A 203 -15.95 38.24 -11.69
C ASP A 203 -15.68 36.75 -11.37
N LEU A 204 -15.67 35.81 -12.33
CA LEU A 204 -15.60 34.36 -12.07
C LEU A 204 -14.44 33.95 -11.13
N SER A 205 -13.22 34.44 -11.39
CA SER A 205 -12.06 34.18 -10.52
C SER A 205 -12.28 34.69 -9.09
N ASN A 206 -13.00 35.81 -8.90
CA ASN A 206 -13.31 36.34 -7.57
C ASN A 206 -14.45 35.57 -6.91
N ARG A 207 -15.52 35.22 -7.65
CA ARG A 207 -16.59 34.32 -7.16
C ARG A 207 -16.02 33.01 -6.64
N LEU A 208 -15.11 32.37 -7.39
CA LEU A 208 -14.45 31.13 -6.97
C LEU A 208 -13.59 31.30 -5.71
N LYS A 209 -12.81 32.39 -5.58
CA LYS A 209 -12.05 32.70 -4.33
C LYS A 209 -12.95 32.95 -3.13
N ASN A 210 -14.13 33.53 -3.35
CA ASN A 210 -15.04 33.95 -2.30
C ASN A 210 -15.97 32.81 -1.84
N ALA A 211 -16.31 31.88 -2.72
CA ALA A 211 -17.16 30.72 -2.42
C ALA A 211 -16.49 29.71 -1.47
N ILE A 212 -15.19 29.44 -1.65
CA ILE A 212 -14.43 28.46 -0.87
C ILE A 212 -13.12 29.09 -0.41
N ASP A 213 -12.76 28.94 0.88
CA ASP A 213 -11.46 29.42 1.38
C ASP A 213 -10.35 28.39 1.07
N TRP A 214 -9.96 28.30 -0.20
CA TRP A 214 -8.96 27.38 -0.79
C TRP A 214 -7.66 27.16 0.02
N HIS A 215 -7.34 28.02 0.98
CA HIS A 215 -6.23 27.83 1.89
C HIS A 215 -6.45 26.72 2.94
N THR A 216 -7.70 26.33 3.22
CA THR A 216 -8.04 25.24 4.17
C THR A 216 -7.60 23.86 3.72
N LEU A 217 -7.38 23.60 2.42
CA LEU A 217 -7.13 22.26 1.85
C LEU A 217 -6.07 21.41 2.60
N GLY A 218 -5.03 22.03 3.15
CA GLY A 218 -3.98 21.33 3.92
C GLY A 218 -4.33 21.03 5.37
N THR A 219 -5.21 21.85 5.95
CA THR A 219 -5.80 21.57 7.25
C THR A 219 -6.92 20.54 7.12
N ALA A 220 -7.66 20.54 6.00
CA ALA A 220 -8.67 19.53 5.71
C ALA A 220 -8.06 18.15 5.47
N SER A 221 -7.05 18.02 4.59
CA SER A 221 -6.31 16.75 4.43
C SER A 221 -5.68 16.28 5.75
N GLY A 222 -5.06 17.17 6.52
CA GLY A 222 -4.54 16.84 7.85
C GLY A 222 -5.62 16.36 8.85
N ILE A 223 -6.84 16.93 8.80
CA ILE A 223 -7.97 16.47 9.64
C ILE A 223 -8.46 15.09 9.17
N ILE A 224 -8.60 14.85 7.86
CA ILE A 224 -8.99 13.53 7.34
C ILE A 224 -7.96 12.46 7.71
N LEU A 225 -6.66 12.75 7.60
CA LEU A 225 -5.58 11.86 8.02
C LEU A 225 -5.66 11.51 9.52
N ILE A 226 -5.74 12.53 10.38
CA ILE A 226 -5.66 12.37 11.85
C ILE A 226 -6.95 11.78 12.44
N PHE A 227 -8.12 12.10 11.90
CA PHE A 227 -9.40 11.72 12.51
C PHE A 227 -10.17 10.62 11.76
N LEU A 228 -9.83 10.28 10.51
CA LEU A 228 -10.45 9.17 9.77
C LEU A 228 -9.43 8.09 9.41
N VAL A 229 -8.36 8.42 8.66
CA VAL A 229 -7.42 7.42 8.13
C VAL A 229 -6.71 6.67 9.25
N ILE A 230 -6.04 7.39 10.17
CA ILE A 230 -5.28 6.76 11.26
C ILE A 230 -6.22 5.99 12.23
N PRO A 231 -7.35 6.53 12.73
CA PRO A 231 -8.21 5.80 13.64
C PRO A 231 -8.88 4.57 13.02
N SER A 232 -9.32 4.63 11.75
CA SER A 232 -9.86 3.45 11.06
C SER A 232 -8.78 2.39 10.84
N GLY A 233 -7.55 2.79 10.50
CA GLY A 233 -6.40 1.90 10.36
C GLY A 233 -6.05 1.16 11.66
N VAL A 234 -6.05 1.89 12.79
CA VAL A 234 -5.87 1.31 14.13
C VAL A 234 -6.99 0.31 14.45
N ILE A 235 -8.25 0.61 14.10
CA ILE A 235 -9.39 -0.28 14.35
C ILE A 235 -9.26 -1.58 13.55
N ILE A 236 -9.00 -1.53 12.24
CA ILE A 236 -8.85 -2.75 11.42
C ILE A 236 -7.61 -3.57 11.82
N THR A 237 -6.56 -2.93 12.36
CA THR A 237 -5.36 -3.63 12.85
C THR A 237 -5.67 -4.61 13.99
N PHE A 238 -6.71 -4.39 14.80
CA PHE A 238 -7.13 -5.35 15.85
C PHE A 238 -7.75 -6.65 15.31
N TYR A 239 -8.14 -6.68 14.03
CA TYR A 239 -8.80 -7.83 13.39
C TYR A 239 -7.98 -8.41 12.23
N PHE A 240 -6.83 -7.82 11.92
CA PHE A 240 -5.97 -8.21 10.82
C PHE A 240 -4.97 -9.31 11.23
N MET A 241 -4.82 -10.36 10.42
CA MET A 241 -3.86 -11.43 10.65
C MET A 241 -2.67 -11.33 9.68
N PRO A 242 -1.50 -10.83 10.13
CA PRO A 242 -0.31 -10.69 9.29
C PRO A 242 0.44 -12.02 9.13
N THR A 243 -0.24 -13.03 8.58
CA THR A 243 0.34 -14.32 8.14
C THR A 243 -0.19 -14.68 6.76
N SER A 244 0.59 -15.43 5.97
CA SER A 244 0.20 -15.83 4.61
C SER A 244 -1.15 -16.56 4.56
N THR A 245 -1.43 -17.43 5.53
CA THR A 245 -2.70 -18.17 5.67
C THR A 245 -3.84 -17.35 6.29
N GLY A 246 -3.52 -16.27 7.03
CA GLY A 246 -4.50 -15.46 7.76
C GLY A 246 -4.95 -14.19 7.05
N VAL A 247 -4.16 -13.67 6.11
CA VAL A 247 -4.38 -12.34 5.51
C VAL A 247 -5.76 -12.22 4.85
N TYR A 248 -6.03 -13.03 3.81
CA TYR A 248 -7.27 -12.96 3.05
C TYR A 248 -8.48 -13.25 3.94
N SER A 249 -8.44 -14.32 4.73
CA SER A 249 -9.54 -14.73 5.61
C SER A 249 -9.84 -13.68 6.71
N SER A 250 -8.83 -12.96 7.21
CA SER A 250 -9.06 -11.83 8.12
C SER A 250 -9.71 -10.62 7.44
N VAL A 251 -9.33 -10.31 6.20
CA VAL A 251 -9.87 -9.19 5.42
C VAL A 251 -11.27 -9.48 4.88
N GLU A 252 -11.55 -10.73 4.50
CA GLU A 252 -12.86 -11.24 4.13
C GLU A 252 -13.83 -11.23 5.30
N ASN A 253 -13.42 -11.74 6.47
CA ASN A 253 -14.22 -11.66 7.69
C ASN A 253 -14.49 -10.19 8.11
N MET A 254 -13.53 -9.28 7.90
CA MET A 254 -13.75 -7.84 8.01
C MET A 254 -14.67 -7.25 6.93
N ALA A 255 -14.89 -7.93 5.80
CA ALA A 255 -15.81 -7.50 4.75
C ALA A 255 -17.24 -7.98 5.00
N ASP A 256 -17.41 -9.19 5.51
CA ASP A 256 -18.74 -9.78 5.74
C ASP A 256 -19.40 -9.31 7.04
N GLN A 257 -18.63 -8.80 8.02
CA GLN A 257 -19.16 -8.18 9.23
C GLN A 257 -19.45 -6.67 9.04
N PRO A 258 -20.71 -6.18 9.10
CA PRO A 258 -21.05 -4.80 8.71
C PRO A 258 -20.32 -3.68 9.46
N VAL A 259 -19.96 -3.88 10.74
CA VAL A 259 -19.22 -2.89 11.53
C VAL A 259 -17.75 -2.81 11.13
N LEU A 260 -17.11 -3.96 10.87
CA LEU A 260 -15.73 -4.02 10.41
C LEU A 260 -15.65 -3.55 8.94
N ALA A 261 -16.64 -3.90 8.13
CA ALA A 261 -16.76 -3.46 6.74
C ALA A 261 -16.86 -1.94 6.66
N PHE A 262 -17.65 -1.29 7.53
CA PHE A 262 -17.68 0.16 7.63
C PHE A 262 -16.30 0.76 7.91
N PHE A 263 -15.50 0.20 8.82
CA PHE A 263 -14.15 0.70 9.10
C PHE A 263 -13.16 0.43 7.96
N ARG A 264 -13.24 -0.73 7.29
CA ARG A 264 -12.49 -1.04 6.07
C ARG A 264 -12.78 -0.04 4.95
N ASN A 265 -14.07 0.20 4.70
CA ASN A 265 -14.55 1.16 3.71
C ASN A 265 -14.10 2.59 4.06
N LEU A 266 -14.25 2.99 5.32
CA LEU A 266 -13.83 4.30 5.81
C LEU A 266 -12.31 4.50 5.68
N HIS A 267 -11.51 3.47 5.93
CA HIS A 267 -10.06 3.54 5.75
C HIS A 267 -9.71 3.79 4.27
N ASN A 268 -10.24 2.99 3.35
CA ASN A 268 -9.99 3.17 1.91
C ASN A 268 -10.48 4.54 1.40
N TRP A 269 -11.75 4.88 1.62
CA TRP A 269 -12.32 6.12 1.07
C TRP A 269 -11.70 7.38 1.69
N SER A 270 -11.35 7.36 2.99
CA SER A 270 -10.65 8.50 3.59
C SER A 270 -9.18 8.61 3.14
N SER A 271 -8.50 7.49 2.82
CA SER A 271 -7.13 7.51 2.30
C SER A 271 -7.09 8.05 0.86
N GLU A 272 -7.98 7.61 -0.03
CA GLU A 272 -8.13 8.16 -1.39
C GLU A 272 -8.40 9.67 -1.37
N ILE A 273 -9.35 10.11 -0.55
CA ILE A 273 -9.69 11.54 -0.41
C ILE A 273 -8.54 12.34 0.22
N PHE A 274 -7.80 11.78 1.17
CA PHE A 274 -6.60 12.40 1.74
C PHE A 274 -5.50 12.61 0.68
N MET A 275 -5.25 11.60 -0.16
CA MET A 275 -4.29 11.68 -1.27
C MET A 275 -4.70 12.75 -2.29
N PHE A 276 -5.97 12.75 -2.71
CA PHE A 276 -6.52 13.74 -3.63
C PHE A 276 -6.46 15.17 -3.08
N LEU A 277 -6.88 15.40 -1.83
CA LEU A 277 -6.81 16.72 -1.18
C LEU A 277 -5.37 17.22 -1.01
N SER A 278 -4.41 16.32 -0.84
CA SER A 278 -2.98 16.67 -0.72
C SER A 278 -2.39 17.13 -2.05
N LEU A 279 -2.74 16.49 -3.16
CA LEU A 279 -2.42 16.98 -4.51
C LEU A 279 -3.10 18.33 -4.80
N LEU A 280 -4.38 18.48 -4.43
CA LEU A 280 -5.13 19.72 -4.62
C LEU A 280 -4.57 20.87 -3.75
N HIS A 281 -4.07 20.56 -2.55
CA HIS A 281 -3.30 21.51 -1.73
C HIS A 281 -2.03 21.98 -2.46
N ALA A 282 -1.23 21.04 -2.99
CA ALA A 282 -0.02 21.36 -3.74
C ALA A 282 -0.35 22.29 -4.91
N ALA A 283 -1.33 21.91 -5.75
CA ALA A 283 -1.84 22.73 -6.85
C ALA A 283 -2.26 24.14 -6.42
N ARG A 284 -2.97 24.27 -5.29
CA ARG A 284 -3.34 25.58 -4.74
C ARG A 284 -2.12 26.41 -4.34
N THR A 285 -1.09 25.83 -3.72
CA THR A 285 0.16 26.56 -3.39
C THR A 285 0.93 27.02 -4.63
N VAL A 286 0.82 26.28 -5.74
CA VAL A 286 1.39 26.63 -7.04
C VAL A 286 0.60 27.74 -7.72
N SER A 287 -0.73 27.68 -7.71
CA SER A 287 -1.62 28.71 -8.28
C SER A 287 -1.50 30.04 -7.54
N THR A 288 -1.31 30.01 -6.21
CA THR A 288 -0.95 31.20 -5.42
C THR A 288 0.50 31.65 -5.62
N ARG A 289 1.30 30.89 -6.39
CA ARG A 289 2.72 31.12 -6.71
C ARG A 289 3.60 31.32 -5.48
N THR A 290 3.30 30.58 -4.41
CA THR A 290 3.93 30.72 -3.09
C THR A 290 5.08 29.75 -2.82
N PHE A 291 5.43 28.87 -3.74
CA PHE A 291 6.39 27.79 -3.51
C PHE A 291 7.87 28.23 -3.47
N LEU A 292 8.23 29.37 -4.09
CA LEU A 292 9.61 29.85 -4.24
C LEU A 292 10.19 30.58 -3.00
N GLY A 293 11.51 30.77 -2.98
CA GLY A 293 12.24 31.56 -1.98
C GLY A 293 12.14 31.00 -0.56
N LYS A 294 11.80 31.85 0.44
CA LYS A 294 11.68 31.44 1.87
C LYS A 294 10.48 30.52 2.16
N ARG A 295 10.05 29.69 1.21
CA ARG A 295 8.99 28.66 1.33
C ARG A 295 9.39 27.31 0.72
N LYS A 296 10.56 27.18 0.08
CA LYS A 296 11.03 25.91 -0.52
C LYS A 296 11.06 24.73 0.47
N LEU A 297 11.53 24.93 1.71
CA LEU A 297 11.55 23.87 2.72
C LEU A 297 10.14 23.41 3.14
N ILE A 298 9.16 24.31 3.19
CA ILE A 298 7.75 23.97 3.45
C ILE A 298 7.22 23.05 2.34
N TRP A 299 7.57 23.36 1.08
CA TRP A 299 7.24 22.50 -0.05
C TRP A 299 7.91 21.13 0.07
N VAL A 300 9.24 21.07 0.30
CA VAL A 300 9.97 19.78 0.41
C VAL A 300 9.38 18.89 1.51
N LEU A 301 9.07 19.44 2.69
CA LEU A 301 8.42 18.69 3.76
C LEU A 301 7.02 18.18 3.37
N GLY A 302 6.24 18.98 2.64
CA GLY A 302 4.91 18.56 2.17
C GLY A 302 4.95 17.54 1.02
N ALA A 303 5.93 17.66 0.12
CA ALA A 303 6.16 16.71 -0.95
C ALA A 303 6.70 15.37 -0.42
N LEU A 304 7.61 15.40 0.56
CA LEU A 304 8.10 14.19 1.23
C LEU A 304 6.97 13.51 2.02
N ALA A 305 6.15 14.26 2.76
CA ALA A 305 4.97 13.71 3.43
C ALA A 305 4.04 13.02 2.42
N PHE A 306 3.75 13.65 1.28
CA PHE A 306 2.92 13.08 0.22
C PHE A 306 3.52 11.80 -0.41
N VAL A 307 4.83 11.77 -0.68
CA VAL A 307 5.51 10.58 -1.22
C VAL A 307 5.45 9.41 -0.23
N VAL A 308 5.68 9.67 1.07
CA VAL A 308 5.58 8.63 2.10
C VAL A 308 4.12 8.19 2.32
N SER A 309 3.14 9.10 2.17
CA SER A 309 1.72 8.74 2.13
C SER A 309 1.34 7.89 0.90
N TRP A 310 1.98 8.10 -0.25
CA TRP A 310 1.78 7.26 -1.44
C TRP A 310 2.37 5.85 -1.24
N ILE A 311 3.54 5.75 -0.59
CA ILE A 311 4.12 4.46 -0.17
C ILE A 311 3.21 3.77 0.84
N ALA A 312 2.67 4.49 1.83
CA ALA A 312 1.74 3.95 2.82
C ALA A 312 0.44 3.45 2.17
N PHE A 313 -0.11 4.20 1.21
CA PHE A 313 -1.29 3.80 0.43
C PHE A 313 -1.03 2.46 -0.30
N LEU A 314 0.11 2.33 -0.98
CA LEU A 314 0.50 1.09 -1.64
C LEU A 314 0.70 -0.09 -0.68
N SER A 315 1.46 0.10 0.41
CA SER A 315 1.70 -1.00 1.36
C SER A 315 0.40 -1.49 2.01
N GLY A 316 -0.58 -0.60 2.20
CA GLY A 316 -1.93 -0.97 2.63
C GLY A 316 -2.71 -1.78 1.58
N THR A 317 -2.56 -1.48 0.29
CA THR A 317 -3.20 -2.28 -0.78
C THR A 317 -2.62 -3.69 -0.88
N PHE A 318 -1.32 -3.87 -0.62
CA PHE A 318 -0.67 -5.19 -0.56
C PHE A 318 -1.07 -6.02 0.68
N MET A 319 -1.67 -5.40 1.70
CA MET A 319 -2.11 -6.07 2.92
C MET A 319 -3.52 -6.67 2.82
N ARG A 320 -4.24 -6.55 1.69
CA ARG A 320 -5.57 -7.17 1.55
C ARG A 320 -5.55 -8.69 1.39
N GLY A 321 -4.47 -9.25 0.85
CA GLY A 321 -4.40 -10.68 0.53
C GLY A 321 -5.25 -11.12 -0.66
N ASP A 322 -5.74 -10.18 -1.47
CA ASP A 322 -6.55 -10.45 -2.67
C ASP A 322 -5.73 -10.42 -3.96
N GLN A 323 -6.32 -10.79 -5.10
CA GLN A 323 -5.62 -10.87 -6.39
C GLN A 323 -4.92 -9.55 -6.76
N GLU A 324 -5.57 -8.42 -6.47
CA GLU A 324 -5.03 -7.07 -6.72
C GLU A 324 -3.88 -6.72 -5.77
N ALA A 325 -3.84 -7.30 -4.57
CA ALA A 325 -2.70 -7.21 -3.66
C ALA A 325 -1.51 -8.07 -4.14
N LEU A 326 -1.75 -9.26 -4.70
CA LEU A 326 -0.69 -10.12 -5.24
C LEU A 326 -0.03 -9.47 -6.46
N GLU A 327 -0.81 -9.20 -7.52
CA GLU A 327 -0.31 -8.62 -8.77
C GLU A 327 0.45 -7.31 -8.52
N GLY A 328 -0.10 -6.42 -7.67
CA GLY A 328 0.55 -5.15 -7.32
C GLY A 328 1.82 -5.31 -6.49
N PHE A 329 1.92 -6.35 -5.65
CA PHE A 329 3.11 -6.65 -4.87
C PHE A 329 4.22 -7.26 -5.73
N GLU A 330 3.89 -8.16 -6.65
CA GLU A 330 4.84 -8.76 -7.59
C GLU A 330 5.47 -7.69 -8.50
N HIS A 331 4.67 -6.75 -9.03
CA HIS A 331 5.16 -5.57 -9.76
C HIS A 331 6.09 -4.67 -8.93
N MET A 332 5.85 -4.54 -7.61
CA MET A 332 6.72 -3.79 -6.70
C MET A 332 8.06 -4.49 -6.46
N MET A 333 8.05 -5.80 -6.23
CA MET A 333 9.27 -6.60 -6.05
C MET A 333 10.10 -6.66 -7.34
N TYR A 334 9.43 -6.87 -8.49
CA TYR A 334 10.06 -6.76 -9.80
C TYR A 334 10.69 -5.37 -10.00
N SER A 335 9.96 -4.29 -9.73
CA SER A 335 10.49 -2.92 -9.80
C SER A 335 11.74 -2.69 -8.94
N PHE A 336 11.85 -3.33 -7.77
CA PHE A 336 13.05 -3.26 -6.96
C PHE A 336 14.23 -4.04 -7.57
N SER A 337 14.01 -5.16 -8.25
CA SER A 337 15.09 -5.91 -8.91
C SER A 337 15.89 -5.08 -9.94
N LEU A 338 15.24 -4.05 -10.52
CA LEU A 338 15.78 -3.20 -11.58
C LEU A 338 16.73 -2.08 -11.11
N VAL A 339 16.79 -1.76 -9.81
CA VAL A 339 17.63 -0.65 -9.30
C VAL A 339 18.87 -1.14 -8.55
N PRO A 340 19.99 -0.38 -8.57
CA PRO A 340 21.14 -0.66 -7.73
C PRO A 340 20.73 -0.79 -6.25
N LEU A 341 21.21 -1.85 -5.59
CA LEU A 341 20.82 -2.29 -4.22
C LEU A 341 19.35 -2.74 -4.07
N GLY A 342 18.51 -2.58 -5.08
CA GLY A 342 17.08 -2.90 -4.99
C GLY A 342 16.78 -4.39 -4.90
N ARG A 343 17.63 -5.27 -5.45
CA ARG A 343 17.52 -6.71 -5.16
C ARG A 343 17.57 -6.99 -3.66
N THR A 344 18.46 -6.35 -2.89
CA THR A 344 18.51 -6.48 -1.43
C THR A 344 17.23 -5.95 -0.74
N ILE A 345 16.52 -5.00 -1.36
CA ILE A 345 15.21 -4.52 -0.88
C ILE A 345 14.12 -5.57 -1.17
N SER A 346 14.12 -6.17 -2.36
CA SER A 346 13.22 -7.27 -2.73
C SER A 346 13.46 -8.52 -1.87
N ASP A 347 14.71 -8.95 -1.71
CA ASP A 347 15.11 -10.07 -0.85
C ASP A 347 14.71 -9.79 0.61
N PHE A 348 14.87 -8.54 1.10
CA PHE A 348 14.35 -8.14 2.42
C PHE A 348 12.83 -8.25 2.50
N PHE A 349 12.08 -7.78 1.50
CA PHE A 349 10.61 -7.83 1.46
C PHE A 349 10.05 -9.14 0.89
N THR A 350 10.77 -10.26 0.89
CA THR A 350 10.22 -11.57 0.46
C THR A 350 10.39 -12.67 1.52
N GLY A 351 9.79 -13.83 1.29
CA GLY A 351 9.71 -14.96 2.22
C GLY A 351 8.71 -14.78 3.36
N GLU A 352 8.61 -15.82 4.20
CA GLU A 352 7.66 -16.01 5.30
C GLU A 352 7.26 -14.73 6.06
N PHE A 353 8.24 -14.01 6.62
CA PHE A 353 7.99 -12.85 7.50
C PHE A 353 7.47 -11.60 6.78
N THR A 354 7.28 -11.62 5.46
CA THR A 354 6.82 -10.43 4.71
C THR A 354 5.45 -9.94 5.21
N LEU A 355 4.59 -10.87 5.66
CA LEU A 355 3.49 -10.69 6.62
C LEU A 355 3.62 -9.44 7.51
N MET A 356 4.63 -9.57 8.36
CA MET A 356 5.01 -8.66 9.43
C MET A 356 5.80 -7.46 8.90
N LYS A 357 6.63 -7.64 7.85
CA LYS A 357 7.48 -6.58 7.28
C LYS A 357 6.65 -5.48 6.60
N LEU A 358 5.68 -5.83 5.75
CA LEU A 358 4.80 -4.84 5.13
C LEU A 358 3.85 -4.21 6.15
N THR A 359 3.35 -4.99 7.11
CA THR A 359 2.56 -4.45 8.22
C THR A 359 3.36 -3.42 9.03
N ALA A 360 4.59 -3.73 9.44
CA ALA A 360 5.47 -2.82 10.19
C ALA A 360 5.92 -1.60 9.36
N LEU A 361 6.11 -1.74 8.04
CA LEU A 361 6.31 -0.62 7.12
C LEU A 361 5.09 0.30 7.12
N HIS A 362 3.89 -0.26 6.97
CA HIS A 362 2.63 0.47 6.91
C HIS A 362 2.33 1.17 8.25
N VAL A 363 2.03 0.43 9.32
CA VAL A 363 1.54 1.01 10.59
C VAL A 363 2.64 1.67 11.42
N GLY A 364 3.90 1.25 11.26
CA GLY A 364 5.04 1.78 12.00
C GLY A 364 5.80 2.86 11.24
N VAL A 365 6.59 2.44 10.25
CA VAL A 365 7.61 3.28 9.60
C VAL A 365 6.97 4.46 8.84
N THR A 366 5.98 4.21 7.99
CA THR A 366 5.38 5.29 7.19
C THR A 366 4.57 6.25 8.07
N ILE A 367 3.78 5.76 9.03
CA ILE A 367 3.04 6.62 9.98
C ILE A 367 4.00 7.50 10.79
N PHE A 368 5.13 6.96 11.28
CA PHE A 368 6.13 7.77 12.00
C PHE A 368 6.71 8.88 11.12
N ILE A 369 7.11 8.57 9.88
CA ILE A 369 7.71 9.55 8.97
C ILE A 369 6.67 10.58 8.49
N ILE A 370 5.41 10.18 8.27
CA ILE A 370 4.30 11.10 7.96
C ILE A 370 4.04 12.03 9.15
N ALA A 371 3.93 11.49 10.38
CA ALA A 371 3.73 12.28 11.58
C ALA A 371 4.86 13.31 11.79
N LEU A 372 6.12 12.90 11.62
CA LEU A 372 7.29 13.77 11.71
C LEU A 372 7.26 14.87 10.64
N THR A 373 7.09 14.51 9.36
CA THR A 373 7.13 15.47 8.24
C THR A 373 5.95 16.43 8.24
N VAL A 374 4.73 15.97 8.58
CA VAL A 374 3.55 16.82 8.76
C VAL A 374 3.71 17.74 9.98
N THR A 375 4.23 17.24 11.10
CA THR A 375 4.50 18.07 12.30
C THR A 375 5.49 19.19 11.98
N LEU A 376 6.63 18.86 11.35
CA LEU A 376 7.60 19.85 10.89
C LEU A 376 6.96 20.85 9.91
N HIS A 377 6.19 20.39 8.93
CA HIS A 377 5.51 21.24 7.95
C HIS A 377 4.54 22.23 8.62
N VAL A 378 3.71 21.76 9.56
CA VAL A 378 2.69 22.57 10.23
C VAL A 378 3.31 23.56 11.24
N LEU A 379 4.32 23.14 12.01
CA LEU A 379 4.97 23.99 13.01
C LEU A 379 5.80 25.14 12.40
N MET A 380 6.24 25.04 11.14
CA MET A 380 6.86 26.17 10.45
C MET A 380 5.92 27.40 10.47
N ARG A 381 6.31 28.48 11.15
CA ARG A 381 5.50 29.70 11.46
C ARG A 381 4.54 30.17 10.34
N LYS A 382 4.94 30.06 9.08
CA LYS A 382 4.14 30.49 7.91
C LYS A 382 2.96 29.57 7.58
N VAL A 383 3.01 28.30 7.99
CA VAL A 383 1.92 27.32 7.90
C VAL A 383 1.07 27.42 9.15
N HIS A 384 1.66 27.32 10.35
CA HIS A 384 0.96 27.48 11.64
C HIS A 384 0.00 28.68 11.65
N VAL A 385 0.48 29.88 11.32
CA VAL A 385 -0.36 31.10 11.29
C VAL A 385 -1.51 31.03 10.25
N LEU A 386 -1.35 30.28 9.15
CA LEU A 386 -2.44 30.06 8.18
C LEU A 386 -3.46 29.03 8.68
N VAL A 387 -3.02 27.99 9.38
CA VAL A 387 -3.86 26.96 10.01
C VAL A 387 -4.69 27.57 11.13
N THR A 388 -4.04 28.16 12.15
CA THR A 388 -4.69 28.75 13.33
C THR A 388 -5.72 29.82 12.94
N ARG A 389 -5.41 30.67 11.94
CA ARG A 389 -6.32 31.71 11.44
C ARG A 389 -7.54 31.16 10.68
N ARG A 390 -7.52 29.90 10.24
CA ARG A 390 -8.58 29.28 9.44
C ARG A 390 -9.24 28.06 10.07
N TRP A 391 -8.78 27.64 11.25
CA TRP A 391 -9.20 26.42 11.93
C TRP A 391 -10.72 26.20 11.89
N LYS A 392 -11.53 27.20 12.30
CA LYS A 392 -12.99 27.11 12.29
C LYS A 392 -13.59 26.78 10.91
N LYS A 393 -13.06 27.35 9.82
CA LYS A 393 -13.50 27.01 8.45
C LYS A 393 -13.01 25.63 8.02
N ALA A 394 -11.76 25.29 8.33
CA ALA A 394 -11.20 23.98 7.99
C ALA A 394 -11.98 22.85 8.67
N VAL A 395 -12.29 22.98 9.96
CA VAL A 395 -13.14 22.04 10.71
C VAL A 395 -14.55 21.97 10.11
N ALA A 396 -15.20 23.09 9.80
CA ALA A 396 -16.53 23.08 9.19
C ALA A 396 -16.58 22.37 7.82
N TYR A 397 -15.60 22.62 6.94
CA TYR A 397 -15.51 21.91 5.66
C TYR A 397 -15.14 20.42 5.85
N SER A 398 -14.28 20.11 6.81
CA SER A 398 -13.88 18.73 7.09
C SER A 398 -15.03 17.91 7.67
N LEU A 399 -15.86 18.50 8.55
CA LEU A 399 -17.05 17.83 9.10
C LEU A 399 -18.06 17.46 8.00
N ALA A 400 -18.30 18.37 7.04
CA ALA A 400 -19.16 18.06 5.88
C ALA A 400 -18.58 16.93 5.03
N LEU A 401 -17.26 16.90 4.84
CA LEU A 401 -16.56 15.83 4.12
C LEU A 401 -16.53 14.51 4.91
N THR A 402 -16.42 14.55 6.24
CA THR A 402 -16.53 13.39 7.12
C THR A 402 -17.93 12.79 7.05
N LEU A 403 -18.99 13.61 7.09
CA LEU A 403 -20.36 13.12 6.93
C LEU A 403 -20.57 12.45 5.56
N PHE A 404 -20.04 13.05 4.49
CA PHE A 404 -20.03 12.43 3.16
C PHE A 404 -19.28 11.09 3.15
N LEU A 405 -18.06 11.04 3.71
CA LEU A 405 -17.25 9.82 3.77
C LEU A 405 -17.89 8.71 4.62
N VAL A 406 -18.54 9.06 5.74
CA VAL A 406 -19.28 8.09 6.57
C VAL A 406 -20.45 7.51 5.78
N VAL A 407 -21.24 8.34 5.08
CA VAL A 407 -22.34 7.86 4.23
C VAL A 407 -21.82 7.02 3.06
N GLN A 408 -20.74 7.42 2.40
CA GLN A 408 -20.09 6.63 1.36
C GLN A 408 -19.61 5.27 1.90
N SER A 409 -19.05 5.22 3.11
CA SER A 409 -18.51 3.99 3.70
C SER A 409 -19.58 2.98 4.15
N VAL A 410 -20.83 3.44 4.30
CA VAL A 410 -22.01 2.58 4.54
C VAL A 410 -22.66 2.12 3.23
N LEU A 411 -22.62 2.94 2.17
CA LEU A 411 -23.32 2.70 0.91
C LEU A 411 -22.45 2.13 -0.23
N MET A 412 -21.12 2.18 -0.09
CA MET A 412 -20.17 1.79 -1.12
C MET A 412 -19.03 0.98 -0.49
N GLU A 413 -18.93 -0.28 -0.87
CA GLU A 413 -17.89 -1.20 -0.42
C GLU A 413 -16.53 -0.89 -1.08
N ALA A 414 -15.45 -0.95 -0.30
CA ALA A 414 -14.09 -0.71 -0.78
C ALA A 414 -13.52 -1.93 -1.55
N PRO A 415 -12.71 -1.71 -2.62
CA PRO A 415 -12.25 -2.77 -3.52
C PRO A 415 -11.53 -3.92 -2.81
N PHE A 416 -12.11 -5.11 -2.93
CA PHE A 416 -11.61 -6.37 -2.43
C PHE A 416 -11.99 -7.47 -3.42
N VAL A 417 -11.02 -8.17 -4.00
CA VAL A 417 -11.27 -9.23 -5.00
C VAL A 417 -11.54 -10.54 -4.27
N ARG A 418 -12.76 -11.10 -4.43
CA ARG A 418 -13.13 -12.39 -3.83
C ARG A 418 -12.45 -13.55 -4.57
N GLY A 419 -11.87 -14.48 -3.81
CA GLY A 419 -11.08 -15.62 -4.29
C GLY A 419 -11.89 -16.81 -4.84
N LEU A 420 -11.26 -17.98 -4.84
CA LEU A 420 -11.87 -19.29 -5.11
C LEU A 420 -11.96 -20.11 -3.81
N GLU A 421 -12.73 -21.19 -3.84
CA GLU A 421 -12.74 -22.19 -2.75
C GLU A 421 -11.37 -22.90 -2.61
N SER A 422 -10.62 -22.96 -3.70
CA SER A 422 -9.29 -23.55 -3.86
C SER A 422 -8.12 -22.63 -3.48
N GLY A 423 -8.35 -21.33 -3.28
CA GLY A 423 -7.33 -20.33 -2.91
C GLY A 423 -7.79 -18.89 -3.16
N PRO A 424 -7.25 -17.88 -2.46
CA PRO A 424 -7.67 -16.49 -2.59
C PRO A 424 -7.13 -15.81 -3.86
N THR A 425 -6.04 -16.34 -4.41
CA THR A 425 -5.25 -15.74 -5.48
C THR A 425 -4.63 -16.79 -6.41
N VAL A 426 -4.42 -16.43 -7.67
CA VAL A 426 -3.67 -17.23 -8.64
C VAL A 426 -2.41 -16.46 -9.02
N SER A 427 -1.23 -17.06 -8.82
CA SER A 427 0.05 -16.49 -9.27
C SER A 427 0.26 -16.72 -10.77
N GLY A 428 0.98 -15.81 -11.43
CA GLY A 428 1.29 -15.91 -12.86
C GLY A 428 0.18 -15.46 -13.81
N ILE A 429 -0.85 -14.74 -13.30
CA ILE A 429 -1.85 -14.06 -14.13
C ILE A 429 -1.87 -12.56 -13.80
N GLU A 430 -2.23 -11.74 -14.77
CA GLU A 430 -2.52 -10.31 -14.59
C GLU A 430 -3.98 -10.06 -15.01
N ALA A 431 -4.87 -10.01 -14.01
CA ALA A 431 -6.32 -9.97 -14.22
C ALA A 431 -7.01 -8.74 -13.61
N THR A 432 -6.29 -7.92 -12.83
CA THR A 432 -6.86 -6.76 -12.13
C THR A 432 -6.52 -5.42 -12.79
N LYS A 433 -7.04 -4.33 -12.21
CA LYS A 433 -6.60 -2.96 -12.45
C LYS A 433 -6.22 -2.35 -11.10
N PRO A 434 -5.10 -1.62 -10.95
CA PRO A 434 -4.69 -1.09 -9.66
C PRO A 434 -5.57 0.10 -9.24
N PRO A 435 -5.47 0.59 -8.00
CA PRO A 435 -6.18 1.79 -7.56
C PRO A 435 -5.75 3.07 -8.31
N TRP A 436 -6.62 4.08 -8.33
CA TRP A 436 -6.41 5.31 -9.11
C TRP A 436 -5.05 6.02 -8.95
N PRO A 437 -4.36 6.02 -7.79
CA PRO A 437 -3.05 6.66 -7.65
C PRO A 437 -1.91 5.98 -8.43
N ILE A 438 -2.17 4.86 -9.13
CA ILE A 438 -1.15 3.95 -9.67
C ILE A 438 -1.17 3.83 -11.21
N TYR A 439 -2.31 4.03 -11.89
CA TYR A 439 -2.44 3.83 -13.36
C TYR A 439 -1.40 4.56 -14.22
N PHE A 440 -0.80 5.66 -13.74
CA PHE A 440 0.24 6.38 -14.48
C PHE A 440 1.55 5.58 -14.62
N LEU A 441 1.78 4.61 -13.75
CA LEU A 441 2.89 3.65 -13.83
C LEU A 441 2.58 2.59 -14.88
N ILE A 442 1.46 1.88 -14.69
CA ILE A 442 0.96 0.83 -15.60
C ILE A 442 0.92 1.35 -17.03
N GLN A 443 0.33 2.52 -17.31
CA GLN A 443 0.27 3.03 -18.69
C GLN A 443 1.64 3.21 -19.35
N GLY A 444 2.67 3.59 -18.58
CA GLY A 444 4.03 3.72 -19.11
C GLY A 444 4.73 2.38 -19.26
N GLU A 445 4.37 1.39 -18.46
CA GLU A 445 4.75 -0.02 -18.60
C GLU A 445 4.10 -0.65 -19.84
N ASN A 446 2.79 -0.45 -20.10
CA ASN A 446 2.13 -0.80 -21.37
C ASN A 446 2.78 -0.13 -22.61
N TRP A 447 3.52 0.98 -22.45
CA TRP A 447 4.17 1.70 -23.56
C TRP A 447 5.66 1.40 -23.72
N PHE A 448 6.34 0.99 -22.65
CA PHE A 448 7.81 0.93 -22.60
C PHE A 448 8.36 -0.33 -21.89
N GLY A 449 7.48 -1.27 -21.49
CA GLY A 449 7.77 -2.47 -20.70
C GLY A 449 7.97 -2.20 -19.21
N ALA A 450 7.92 -3.26 -18.39
CA ALA A 450 8.05 -3.19 -16.93
C ALA A 450 9.32 -2.47 -16.43
N ASN A 451 10.40 -2.52 -17.23
CA ASN A 451 11.63 -1.74 -17.03
C ASN A 451 11.40 -0.22 -16.84
N ALA A 452 10.29 0.32 -17.35
CA ALA A 452 9.96 1.72 -17.26
C ALA A 452 9.33 2.15 -15.92
N MET A 453 8.75 1.24 -15.12
CA MET A 453 8.07 1.59 -13.85
C MET A 453 8.94 2.48 -12.96
N VAL A 454 10.20 2.06 -12.75
CA VAL A 454 11.24 2.78 -11.99
C VAL A 454 11.53 4.17 -12.56
N ALA A 455 11.66 4.28 -13.89
CA ALA A 455 11.92 5.55 -14.55
C ALA A 455 10.73 6.51 -14.39
N ILE A 456 9.49 6.01 -14.46
CA ILE A 456 8.28 6.80 -14.29
C ILE A 456 8.13 7.27 -12.83
N LEU A 457 8.43 6.41 -11.85
CA LEU A 457 8.52 6.78 -10.42
C LEU A 457 9.51 7.94 -10.19
N ALA A 458 10.71 7.83 -10.77
CA ALA A 458 11.72 8.88 -10.69
C ALA A 458 11.25 10.19 -11.35
N VAL A 459 10.65 10.11 -12.54
CA VAL A 459 10.12 11.25 -13.31
C VAL A 459 8.91 11.91 -12.64
N ALA A 460 8.09 11.17 -11.91
CA ALA A 460 6.96 11.72 -11.15
C ALA A 460 7.43 12.37 -9.84
N PHE A 461 8.13 11.61 -8.98
CA PHE A 461 8.36 12.02 -7.59
C PHE A 461 9.61 12.87 -7.37
N ILE A 462 10.71 12.66 -8.11
CA ILE A 462 11.91 13.50 -7.93
C ILE A 462 11.60 14.95 -8.34
N PRO A 463 11.06 15.24 -9.55
CA PRO A 463 10.63 16.59 -9.91
C PRO A 463 9.61 17.18 -8.95
N LEU A 464 8.68 16.40 -8.37
CA LEU A 464 7.75 16.89 -7.35
C LEU A 464 8.49 17.38 -6.09
N ILE A 465 9.43 16.60 -5.55
CA ILE A 465 10.19 16.95 -4.34
C ILE A 465 11.05 18.20 -4.59
N ILE A 466 11.85 18.23 -5.67
CA ILE A 466 12.78 19.34 -5.95
C ILE A 466 12.16 20.49 -6.74
N PHE A 467 10.87 20.44 -7.07
CA PHE A 467 10.13 21.39 -7.93
C PHE A 467 10.49 22.88 -7.72
N PRO A 468 10.52 23.43 -6.48
CA PRO A 468 10.81 24.84 -6.28
C PRO A 468 12.26 25.23 -6.60
N TYR A 469 13.19 24.29 -6.51
CA TYR A 469 14.61 24.50 -6.84
C TYR A 469 14.80 24.49 -8.35
N VAL A 470 14.22 23.51 -9.06
CA VAL A 470 14.23 23.44 -10.54
C VAL A 470 13.67 24.74 -11.14
N VAL A 471 12.51 25.20 -10.66
CA VAL A 471 11.90 26.45 -11.12
C VAL A 471 12.73 27.69 -10.73
N GLU A 472 13.48 27.64 -9.62
CA GLU A 472 14.38 28.73 -9.21
C GLU A 472 15.69 28.77 -9.99
N PHE A 473 16.15 27.67 -10.59
CA PHE A 473 17.32 27.66 -11.49
C PHE A 473 17.04 28.25 -12.88
N LEU A 474 15.79 28.29 -13.34
CA LEU A 474 15.43 28.83 -14.67
C LEU A 474 16.00 30.24 -14.91
N PRO A 475 16.61 30.55 -16.08
CA PRO A 475 17.23 31.84 -16.40
C PRO A 475 16.18 32.92 -16.78
N LEU A 476 15.24 33.17 -15.87
CA LEU A 476 14.10 34.06 -16.06
C LEU A 476 13.98 35.07 -14.91
N SER A 477 13.28 36.19 -15.10
CA SER A 477 12.96 37.09 -13.98
C SER A 477 12.00 36.42 -12.97
N PRO A 478 11.98 36.78 -11.67
CA PRO A 478 11.19 36.06 -10.66
C PRO A 478 9.70 35.91 -11.00
N ALA A 479 9.08 36.96 -11.55
CA ALA A 479 7.70 36.94 -12.01
C ALA A 479 7.47 36.17 -13.32
N LYS A 480 8.53 35.74 -14.01
CA LYS A 480 8.49 34.73 -15.09
C LYS A 480 8.72 33.32 -14.50
N LYS A 481 9.73 33.09 -13.64
CA LYS A 481 9.99 31.79 -12.95
C LYS A 481 8.72 31.23 -12.31
N ALA A 482 8.04 32.05 -11.50
CA ALA A 482 6.81 31.66 -10.80
C ALA A 482 5.63 31.28 -11.72
N ARG A 483 5.60 31.79 -12.96
CA ARG A 483 4.60 31.39 -13.98
C ARG A 483 5.04 30.18 -14.79
N ALA A 484 6.34 30.02 -15.03
CA ALA A 484 6.89 28.83 -15.66
C ALA A 484 6.65 27.59 -14.78
N GLY A 485 6.94 27.66 -13.48
CA GLY A 485 6.62 26.59 -12.54
C GLY A 485 5.12 26.28 -12.48
N GLU A 486 4.27 27.30 -12.40
CA GLU A 486 2.81 27.12 -12.44
C GLU A 486 2.34 26.39 -13.70
N PHE A 487 2.85 26.76 -14.88
CA PHE A 487 2.58 26.04 -16.11
C PHE A 487 3.11 24.59 -16.08
N LEU A 488 4.36 24.38 -15.67
CA LEU A 488 5.00 23.06 -15.64
C LEU A 488 4.27 22.08 -14.70
N PHE A 489 3.86 22.54 -13.51
CA PHE A 489 3.08 21.73 -12.57
C PHE A 489 1.73 21.31 -13.15
N TYR A 490 0.96 22.27 -13.70
CA TYR A 490 -0.35 21.95 -14.26
C TYR A 490 -0.25 21.13 -15.56
N ALA A 491 0.82 21.29 -16.34
CA ALA A 491 1.10 20.42 -17.49
C ALA A 491 1.45 18.99 -17.06
N GLY A 492 2.27 18.82 -16.01
CA GLY A 492 2.59 17.51 -15.44
C GLY A 492 1.38 16.80 -14.83
N VAL A 493 0.55 17.51 -14.05
CA VAL A 493 -0.71 16.98 -13.51
C VAL A 493 -1.70 16.64 -14.62
N PHE A 494 -1.82 17.47 -15.66
CA PHE A 494 -2.66 17.16 -16.82
C PHE A 494 -2.18 15.90 -17.56
N LEU A 495 -0.87 15.79 -17.82
CA LEU A 495 -0.28 14.60 -18.44
C LEU A 495 -0.56 13.36 -17.60
N MET A 496 -0.33 13.41 -16.29
CA MET A 496 -0.55 12.28 -15.38
C MET A 496 -2.03 11.86 -15.34
N ILE A 497 -2.98 12.81 -15.33
CA ILE A 497 -4.42 12.51 -15.40
C ILE A 497 -4.82 11.90 -16.75
N VAL A 498 -4.29 12.40 -17.87
CA VAL A 498 -4.56 11.83 -19.20
C VAL A 498 -3.98 10.42 -19.34
N VAL A 499 -2.74 10.21 -18.89
CA VAL A 499 -2.06 8.90 -18.90
C VAL A 499 -2.82 7.90 -18.02
N SER A 500 -3.21 8.26 -16.80
CA SER A 500 -4.03 7.38 -15.95
C SER A 500 -5.43 7.11 -16.52
N TYR A 501 -6.06 8.10 -17.17
CA TYR A 501 -7.36 7.93 -17.83
C TYR A 501 -7.29 6.91 -18.98
N ILE A 502 -6.18 6.86 -19.73
CA ILE A 502 -5.98 5.88 -20.81
C ILE A 502 -5.77 4.47 -20.21
N ALA A 503 -5.00 4.28 -19.14
CA ALA A 503 -4.84 2.93 -18.54
C ALA A 503 -6.08 2.44 -17.78
N ALA A 504 -6.91 3.35 -17.25
CA ALA A 504 -8.24 3.00 -16.79
C ALA A 504 -9.13 2.49 -17.94
N ALA A 505 -8.99 3.06 -19.15
CA ALA A 505 -9.66 2.62 -20.39
C ALA A 505 -9.11 1.32 -20.99
N GLY A 506 -7.79 1.13 -20.89
CA GLY A 506 -7.07 0.16 -21.70
C GLY A 506 -7.41 -1.29 -21.36
N GLU A 507 -7.13 -2.19 -22.30
CA GLU A 507 -7.15 -3.63 -22.02
C GLU A 507 -6.11 -3.97 -20.94
N ILE A 508 -6.42 -4.96 -20.12
CA ILE A 508 -5.47 -5.55 -19.18
C ILE A 508 -4.46 -6.36 -20.01
N GLN A 509 -3.17 -6.25 -19.69
CA GLN A 509 -2.07 -6.83 -20.44
C GLN A 509 -1.07 -7.37 -19.43
N ALA A 510 -0.56 -8.60 -19.61
CA ALA A 510 0.47 -9.13 -18.74
C ALA A 510 1.83 -8.46 -19.04
N HIS A 511 2.59 -8.05 -18.02
CA HIS A 511 3.88 -7.36 -18.20
C HIS A 511 5.08 -8.06 -17.57
N ILE A 512 4.91 -8.60 -16.36
CA ILE A 512 5.98 -9.30 -15.62
C ILE A 512 5.84 -10.84 -15.66
N PHE A 513 4.78 -11.33 -16.30
CA PHE A 513 4.42 -12.75 -16.44
C PHE A 513 4.47 -13.19 -17.92
N MET A 514 5.63 -12.96 -18.58
CA MET A 514 5.91 -13.31 -19.99
C MET A 514 7.38 -13.67 -20.20
#